data_AF-A0A2E7VJH5-F1
#
_entry.id   AF-A0A2E7VJH5-F1
#
_cell.length_a   1.000
_cell.length_b   1.000
_cell.length_c   1.000
_cell.angle_alpha   90.00
_cell.angle_beta   90.00
_cell.angle_gamma   90.00
#
_symmetry.space_group_name_H-M   'P 1'
#
loop_
_entity.id
_entity.type
_entity.pdbx_description
1 polymer ?
#
loop_
_entity_poly.entity_id
_entity_poly.type
_entity_poly.pdbx_seq_one_letter_code
_entity_poly.pdbx_strand_id
1 'polypeptide(L)'
;MRHDEEAQIHILEMLTLFWLFFMSATFLIRVHVPDSASVALDSSLEMAADDAIRYGLGLEAEIEGDSRLEELLAADEREEACTLLQSAVAAGKEANCWLAKDGSVATPHGTVGTPSGGTVAVHHLVVIGPYAWTVTLDVWARGGGA
;
A
#
# COMPACT_ATOMS: atom_id res chain seq x y z
N MET A 1 0.99 38.39 -56.52
CA MET A 1 -0.33 38.17 -55.89
C MET A 1 -0.55 36.72 -55.50
N ARG A 2 -0.91 35.78 -56.39
CA ARG A 2 -1.15 34.37 -55.98
C ARG A 2 0.06 33.67 -55.32
N HIS A 3 1.26 34.01 -55.77
CA HIS A 3 2.52 33.46 -55.22
C HIS A 3 2.89 34.05 -53.84
N ASP A 4 2.41 35.25 -53.52
CA ASP A 4 2.62 35.92 -52.23
C ASP A 4 1.67 35.36 -51.16
N GLU A 5 0.43 35.02 -51.56
CA GLU A 5 -0.55 34.35 -50.70
C GLU A 5 -0.07 32.94 -50.30
N GLU A 6 0.48 32.17 -51.25
CA GLU A 6 1.03 30.84 -51.00
C GLU A 6 2.24 30.87 -50.06
N ALA A 7 3.14 31.85 -50.24
CA ALA A 7 4.27 32.06 -49.34
C ALA A 7 3.81 32.50 -47.93
N GLN A 8 2.77 33.33 -47.84
CA GLN A 8 2.22 33.79 -46.57
C GLN A 8 1.53 32.65 -45.80
N ILE A 9 0.79 31.77 -46.49
CA ILE A 9 0.17 30.59 -45.89
C ILE A 9 1.24 29.65 -45.34
N HIS A 10 2.31 29.41 -46.11
CA HIS A 10 3.39 28.52 -45.66
C HIS A 10 4.13 29.07 -44.43
N ILE A 11 4.32 30.39 -44.35
CA ILE A 11 4.88 31.05 -43.17
C ILE A 11 3.92 30.92 -41.98
N LEU A 12 2.61 31.11 -42.19
CA LEU A 12 1.61 30.99 -41.12
C LEU A 12 1.52 29.55 -40.58
N GLU A 13 1.65 28.55 -41.44
CA GLU A 13 1.70 27.14 -41.08
C GLU A 13 2.94 26.81 -40.24
N MET A 14 4.12 27.27 -40.65
CA MET A 14 5.34 27.07 -39.87
C MET A 14 5.27 27.73 -38.48
N LEU A 15 4.69 28.93 -38.41
CA LEU A 15 4.57 29.69 -37.15
C LEU A 15 3.52 29.06 -36.21
N THR A 16 2.42 28.55 -36.75
CA THR A 16 1.39 27.85 -35.97
C THR A 16 1.88 26.49 -35.46
N LEU A 17 2.62 25.72 -36.26
CA LEU A 17 3.25 24.47 -35.82
C LEU A 17 4.31 24.71 -34.74
N PHE A 18 5.16 25.73 -34.92
CA PHE A 18 6.11 26.17 -33.90
C PHE A 18 5.39 26.56 -32.60
N TRP A 19 4.30 27.31 -32.71
CA TRP A 19 3.52 27.74 -31.55
C TRP A 19 2.88 26.56 -30.80
N LEU A 20 2.26 25.63 -31.52
CA LEU A 20 1.68 24.41 -30.93
C LEU A 20 2.74 23.55 -30.25
N PHE A 21 3.92 23.41 -30.86
CA PHE A 21 5.05 22.71 -30.27
C PHE A 21 5.52 23.37 -28.96
N PHE A 22 5.71 24.69 -28.95
CA PHE A 22 6.15 25.39 -27.74
C PHE A 22 5.11 25.38 -26.61
N MET A 23 3.82 25.54 -26.94
CA MET A 23 2.74 25.49 -25.95
C MET A 23 2.59 24.09 -25.34
N SER A 24 2.69 23.03 -26.14
CA SER A 24 2.65 21.64 -25.65
C SER A 24 3.89 21.24 -24.85
N ALA A 25 5.10 21.66 -25.28
CA ALA A 25 6.33 21.38 -24.55
C ALA A 25 6.36 22.09 -23.18
N THR A 26 5.91 23.35 -23.12
CA THR A 26 5.84 24.10 -21.86
C THR A 26 4.84 23.46 -20.89
N PHE A 27 3.75 22.90 -21.40
CA PHE A 27 2.81 22.13 -20.59
C PHE A 27 3.48 20.88 -19.98
N LEU A 28 4.17 20.06 -20.78
CA LEU A 28 4.84 18.85 -20.29
C LEU A 28 5.92 19.12 -19.23
N ILE A 29 6.68 20.21 -19.36
CA ILE A 29 7.71 20.58 -18.37
C ILE A 29 7.10 20.99 -17.02
N ARG A 30 5.88 21.55 -17.03
CA ARG A 30 5.18 21.98 -15.80
C ARG A 30 4.31 20.91 -15.19
N VAL A 31 4.12 19.76 -15.84
CA VAL A 31 3.48 18.62 -15.21
C VAL A 31 4.46 18.06 -14.18
N HIS A 32 4.30 18.52 -12.94
CA HIS A 32 4.89 17.87 -11.79
C HIS A 32 4.17 16.53 -11.62
N VAL A 33 4.74 15.46 -12.20
CA VAL A 33 4.37 14.10 -11.81
C VAL A 33 5.01 13.93 -10.44
N PRO A 34 4.24 13.81 -9.35
CA PRO A 34 4.83 13.48 -8.06
C PRO A 34 5.64 12.19 -8.24
N ASP A 35 6.90 12.20 -7.77
CA ASP A 35 7.73 11.00 -7.81
C ASP A 35 6.92 9.85 -7.23
N SER A 36 6.74 8.77 -8.00
CA SER A 36 6.10 7.57 -7.48
C SER A 36 6.92 7.10 -6.29
N ALA A 37 6.26 6.76 -5.19
CA ALA A 37 6.91 6.09 -4.07
C ALA A 37 7.78 4.94 -4.62
N SER A 38 8.99 4.82 -4.09
CA SER A 38 9.95 3.84 -4.60
C SER A 38 9.35 2.44 -4.53
N VAL A 39 9.10 1.84 -5.70
CA VAL A 39 8.49 0.50 -5.83
C VAL A 39 9.20 -0.54 -4.96
N ALA A 40 10.52 -0.40 -4.80
CA ALA A 40 11.31 -1.31 -3.97
C ALA A 40 11.02 -1.17 -2.47
N LEU A 41 10.86 0.07 -1.97
CA LEU A 41 10.53 0.32 -0.57
C LEU A 41 9.15 -0.25 -0.25
N ASP A 42 8.15 0.05 -1.08
CA ASP A 42 6.77 -0.43 -0.91
C ASP A 42 6.71 -1.96 -0.99
N SER A 43 7.39 -2.58 -1.96
CA SER A 43 7.44 -4.05 -2.07
C SER A 43 8.06 -4.72 -0.84
N SER A 44 9.03 -4.06 -0.20
CA SER A 44 9.67 -4.61 1.00
C SER A 44 8.73 -4.53 2.21
N LEU A 45 7.92 -3.48 2.32
CA LEU A 45 6.93 -3.32 3.38
C LEU A 45 5.77 -4.30 3.18
N GLU A 46 5.26 -4.40 1.95
CA GLU A 46 4.23 -5.36 1.56
C GLU A 46 4.64 -6.79 1.89
N MET A 47 5.85 -7.19 1.48
CA MET A 47 6.37 -8.53 1.74
C MET A 47 6.53 -8.81 3.23
N ALA A 48 6.97 -7.83 4.03
CA ALA A 48 7.08 -8.02 5.48
C ALA A 48 5.73 -8.18 6.17
N ALA A 49 4.69 -7.52 5.67
CA ALA A 49 3.33 -7.68 6.18
C ALA A 49 2.75 -9.06 5.78
N ASP A 50 2.92 -9.44 4.51
CA ASP A 50 2.45 -10.73 4.00
C ASP A 50 3.15 -11.91 4.69
N ASP A 51 4.47 -11.82 4.89
CA ASP A 51 5.24 -12.83 5.61
C ASP A 51 4.79 -12.97 7.07
N ALA A 52 4.47 -11.86 7.75
CA ALA A 52 3.98 -11.90 9.13
C ALA A 52 2.61 -12.59 9.25
N ILE A 53 1.71 -12.35 8.29
CA ILE A 53 0.39 -13.02 8.24
C ILE A 53 0.55 -14.51 7.92
N ARG A 54 1.36 -14.84 6.91
CA ARG A 54 1.67 -16.23 6.55
C ARG A 54 2.38 -16.97 7.68
N TYR A 55 3.21 -16.29 8.45
CA TYR A 55 3.82 -16.87 9.64
C TYR A 55 2.75 -17.29 10.65
N GLY A 56 1.78 -16.43 10.97
CA GLY A 56 0.68 -16.77 11.87
C GLY A 56 -0.20 -17.93 11.36
N LEU A 57 -0.45 -17.98 10.05
CA LEU A 57 -1.18 -19.08 9.40
C LEU A 57 -0.36 -20.37 9.28
N GLY A 58 0.97 -20.28 9.33
CA GLY A 58 1.87 -21.43 9.21
C GLY A 58 2.24 -22.07 10.54
N LEU A 59 1.96 -21.42 11.67
CA LEU A 59 2.17 -21.98 12.99
C LEU A 59 1.06 -22.99 13.33
N GLU A 60 1.44 -24.13 13.91
CA GLU A 60 0.48 -25.11 14.42
C GLU A 60 -0.37 -24.52 15.55
N ALA A 61 -1.66 -24.86 15.58
CA ALA A 61 -2.55 -24.52 16.68
C ALA A 61 -2.11 -25.21 17.98
N GLU A 62 -2.28 -24.53 19.12
CA GLU A 62 -1.94 -25.08 20.44
C GLU A 62 -3.05 -25.99 20.98
N ILE A 63 -4.33 -25.63 20.75
CA ILE A 63 -5.49 -26.36 21.24
C ILE A 63 -6.28 -26.98 20.08
N GLU A 64 -6.83 -26.15 19.20
CA GLU A 64 -7.71 -26.57 18.10
C GLU A 64 -7.67 -25.54 16.96
N GLY A 65 -7.73 -26.00 15.71
CA GLY A 65 -7.68 -25.18 14.50
C GLY A 65 -6.57 -25.61 13.53
N ASP A 66 -6.59 -25.08 12.31
CA ASP A 66 -5.57 -25.39 11.30
C ASP A 66 -4.29 -24.58 11.53
N SER A 67 -4.38 -23.42 12.16
CA SER A 67 -3.24 -22.57 12.50
C SER A 67 -3.41 -21.82 13.81
N ARG A 68 -2.30 -21.35 14.39
CA ARG A 68 -2.31 -20.54 15.61
C ARG A 68 -3.09 -19.23 15.43
N LEU A 69 -2.99 -18.59 14.27
CA LEU A 69 -3.78 -17.38 13.99
C LEU A 69 -5.28 -17.68 13.94
N GLU A 70 -5.68 -18.77 13.29
CA GLU A 70 -7.09 -19.17 13.24
C GLU A 70 -7.65 -19.50 14.62
N GLU A 71 -6.89 -20.20 15.45
CA GLU A 71 -7.27 -20.50 16.83
C GLU A 71 -7.59 -19.23 17.62
N LEU A 72 -6.68 -18.24 17.60
CA LEU A 72 -6.84 -16.97 18.32
C LEU A 72 -8.05 -16.18 17.78
N LEU A 73 -8.25 -16.17 16.47
CA LEU A 73 -9.41 -15.51 15.85
C LEU A 73 -10.73 -16.25 16.13
N ALA A 74 -10.71 -17.58 16.25
CA ALA A 74 -11.87 -18.38 16.64
C ALA A 74 -12.29 -18.09 18.10
N ALA A 75 -11.31 -17.87 18.98
CA ALA A 75 -11.52 -17.49 20.38
C ALA A 75 -11.87 -15.99 20.58
N ASP A 76 -11.89 -15.19 19.51
CA ASP A 76 -12.02 -13.72 19.54
C ASP A 76 -10.87 -13.03 20.35
N GLU A 77 -9.72 -13.69 20.46
CA GLU A 77 -8.51 -13.20 21.15
C GLU A 77 -7.71 -12.24 20.26
N ARG A 78 -8.32 -11.09 19.96
CA ARG A 78 -7.80 -10.09 19.02
C ARG A 78 -6.45 -9.48 19.41
N GLU A 79 -6.26 -9.23 20.71
CA GLU A 79 -5.02 -8.66 21.23
C GLU A 79 -3.84 -9.63 21.06
N GLU A 80 -4.06 -10.92 21.31
CA GLU A 80 -3.05 -11.96 21.18
C GLU A 80 -2.76 -12.25 19.72
N ALA A 81 -3.79 -12.33 18.87
CA ALA A 81 -3.65 -12.46 17.42
C ALA A 81 -2.80 -11.32 16.85
N CYS A 82 -3.08 -10.06 17.23
CA CYS A 82 -2.29 -8.94 16.76
C CYS A 82 -0.88 -8.90 17.36
N THR A 83 -0.69 -9.31 18.61
CA THR A 83 0.64 -9.42 19.22
C THR A 83 1.50 -10.45 18.48
N LEU A 84 0.93 -11.61 18.14
CA LEU A 84 1.58 -12.65 17.35
C LEU A 84 2.04 -12.08 16.00
N LEU A 85 1.12 -11.46 15.26
CA LEU A 85 1.42 -10.90 13.94
C LEU A 85 2.47 -9.78 14.01
N GLN A 86 2.35 -8.87 14.97
CA GLN A 86 3.32 -7.77 15.17
C GLN A 86 4.71 -8.29 15.55
N SER A 87 4.79 -9.38 16.32
CA SER A 87 6.07 -10.00 16.68
C SER A 87 6.78 -10.67 15.50
N ALA A 88 6.03 -11.06 14.47
CA ALA A 88 6.53 -11.70 13.27
C ALA A 88 7.02 -10.71 12.20
N VAL A 89 6.74 -9.41 12.37
CA VAL A 89 7.20 -8.37 11.43
C VAL A 89 8.72 -8.28 11.46
N ALA A 90 9.33 -8.23 10.27
CA ALA A 90 10.78 -8.18 10.11
C ALA A 90 11.41 -7.01 10.89
N ALA A 91 12.60 -7.26 11.47
CA ALA A 91 13.34 -6.25 12.22
C ALA A 91 13.59 -4.98 11.39
N GLY A 92 13.48 -3.81 12.04
CA GLY A 92 13.58 -2.51 11.36
C GLY A 92 12.27 -2.02 10.73
N LYS A 93 11.16 -2.73 10.93
CA LYS A 93 9.80 -2.30 10.59
C LYS A 93 8.92 -2.32 11.83
N GLU A 94 7.83 -1.58 11.78
CA GLU A 94 6.75 -1.56 12.77
C GLU A 94 5.42 -1.73 12.03
N ALA A 95 4.42 -2.28 12.73
CA ALA A 95 3.11 -2.50 12.14
C ALA A 95 1.98 -2.25 13.14
N ASN A 96 0.89 -1.65 12.65
CA ASN A 96 -0.39 -1.62 13.32
C ASN A 96 -1.26 -2.76 12.78
N CYS A 97 -1.82 -3.55 13.69
CA CYS A 97 -2.71 -4.65 13.34
C CYS A 97 -4.16 -4.23 13.54
N TRP A 98 -4.98 -4.43 12.50
CA TRP A 98 -6.40 -4.12 12.50
C TRP A 98 -7.20 -5.35 12.15
N LEU A 99 -8.22 -5.64 12.95
CA LEU A 99 -9.08 -6.81 12.78
C LEU A 99 -10.54 -6.37 12.60
N ALA A 100 -11.23 -7.00 11.66
CA ALA A 100 -12.67 -6.88 11.48
C ALA A 100 -13.30 -8.27 11.34
N LYS A 101 -14.48 -8.47 11.93
CA LYS A 101 -15.24 -9.72 11.87
C LYS A 101 -16.56 -9.48 11.15
N ASP A 102 -16.86 -10.28 10.13
CA ASP A 102 -18.11 -10.26 9.35
C ASP A 102 -18.50 -8.88 8.81
N GLY A 103 -17.51 -8.10 8.36
CA GLY A 103 -17.72 -6.74 7.84
C GLY A 103 -17.95 -5.69 8.93
N SER A 104 -17.64 -5.98 10.19
CA SER A 104 -17.56 -4.96 11.24
C SER A 104 -16.53 -3.89 10.90
N VAL A 105 -16.59 -2.76 11.61
CA VAL A 105 -15.52 -1.76 11.56
C VAL A 105 -14.21 -2.40 12.03
N ALA A 106 -13.13 -2.19 11.27
CA ALA A 106 -11.81 -2.65 11.64
C ALA A 106 -11.29 -1.84 12.82
N THR A 107 -10.88 -2.51 13.88
CA THR A 107 -10.34 -1.87 15.09
C THR A 107 -8.88 -2.28 15.30
N PRO A 108 -8.02 -1.35 15.75
CA PRO A 108 -6.64 -1.68 16.01
C PRO A 108 -6.53 -2.43 17.34
N HIS A 109 -5.67 -3.44 17.36
CA HIS A 109 -5.36 -4.25 18.54
C HIS A 109 -3.86 -4.44 18.69
N GLY A 110 -3.41 -4.77 19.90
CA GLY A 110 -2.00 -4.91 20.25
C GLY A 110 -1.32 -3.55 20.44
N THR A 111 -0.04 -3.48 20.05
CA THR A 111 0.73 -2.25 20.18
C THR A 111 0.41 -1.32 19.00
N VAL A 112 -0.21 -0.16 19.28
CA VAL A 112 -0.52 0.83 18.23
C VAL A 112 0.55 1.91 18.20
N GLY A 113 1.32 1.95 17.12
CA GLY A 113 2.32 2.97 16.83
C GLY A 113 1.79 4.10 15.95
N THR A 114 2.52 5.21 15.92
CA THR A 114 2.29 6.29 14.95
C THR A 114 3.33 6.18 13.84
N PRO A 115 2.93 6.05 12.56
CA PRO A 115 3.87 5.97 11.45
C PRO A 115 4.80 7.17 11.38
N SER A 116 6.09 6.91 11.19
CA SER A 116 7.10 7.97 11.02
C SER A 116 7.31 8.39 9.56
N GLY A 117 6.63 7.73 8.61
CA GLY A 117 6.76 7.95 7.17
C GLY A 117 5.63 7.26 6.39
N GLY A 118 5.88 6.95 5.12
CA GLY A 118 4.94 6.21 4.28
C GLY A 118 4.62 4.83 4.84
N THR A 119 3.35 4.44 4.77
CA THR A 119 2.88 3.13 5.21
C THR A 119 2.34 2.31 4.05
N VAL A 120 2.37 0.99 4.20
CA VAL A 120 1.72 0.04 3.30
C VAL A 120 0.78 -0.83 4.11
N ALA A 121 -0.48 -0.89 3.69
CA ALA A 121 -1.50 -1.73 4.28
C ALA A 121 -1.68 -3.01 3.46
N VAL A 122 -1.54 -4.16 4.11
CA VAL A 122 -1.80 -5.49 3.52
C VAL A 122 -2.99 -6.12 4.23
N HIS A 123 -3.90 -6.68 3.43
CA HIS A 123 -5.14 -7.28 3.90
C HIS A 123 -5.19 -8.76 3.55
N HIS A 124 -5.61 -9.59 4.52
CA HIS A 124 -5.92 -10.99 4.32
C HIS A 124 -7.32 -11.31 4.83
N LEU A 125 -8.00 -12.20 4.12
CA LEU A 125 -9.28 -12.75 4.54
C LEU A 125 -9.06 -14.14 5.11
N VAL A 126 -9.37 -14.34 6.39
CA VAL A 126 -9.30 -15.63 7.07
C VAL A 126 -10.72 -16.07 7.39
N VAL A 127 -11.12 -17.24 6.90
CA VAL A 127 -12.48 -17.76 7.09
C VAL A 127 -12.46 -18.88 8.11
N ILE A 128 -13.23 -18.73 9.19
CA ILE A 128 -13.25 -19.65 10.33
C ILE A 128 -14.69 -20.06 10.58
N GLY A 129 -15.05 -21.26 10.12
CA GLY A 129 -16.43 -21.75 10.18
C GLY A 129 -17.40 -20.80 9.46
N PRO A 130 -18.40 -20.22 10.16
CA PRO A 130 -19.35 -19.28 9.56
C PRO A 130 -18.84 -17.82 9.55
N TYR A 131 -17.70 -17.53 10.17
CA TYR A 131 -17.20 -16.17 10.37
C TYR A 131 -16.08 -15.83 9.39
N ALA A 132 -16.06 -14.58 8.93
CA ALA A 132 -15.01 -14.05 8.05
C ALA A 132 -14.24 -12.94 8.75
N TRP A 133 -12.93 -13.12 8.90
CA TRP A 133 -12.03 -12.16 9.50
C TRP A 133 -11.21 -11.43 8.44
N THR A 134 -11.23 -10.11 8.48
CA THR A 134 -10.28 -9.29 7.72
C THR A 134 -9.13 -8.93 8.65
N VAL A 135 -7.94 -9.44 8.34
CA VAL A 135 -6.69 -9.17 9.03
C VAL A 135 -5.93 -8.13 8.22
N THR A 136 -5.64 -6.98 8.81
CA THR A 136 -4.89 -5.91 8.13
C THR A 136 -3.65 -5.57 8.92
N LEU A 137 -2.49 -5.56 8.26
CA LEU A 137 -1.25 -5.02 8.80
C LEU A 137 -0.88 -3.76 8.03
N ASP A 138 -0.85 -2.64 8.74
CA ASP A 138 -0.35 -1.35 8.25
C ASP A 138 1.10 -1.17 8.71
N VAL A 139 2.05 -1.25 7.78
CA VAL A 139 3.49 -1.41 8.07
C VAL A 139 4.30 -0.21 7.59
N TRP A 140 5.29 0.21 8.38
CA TRP A 140 6.25 1.25 8.03
C TRP A 140 7.67 0.91 8.51
N ALA A 141 8.66 1.62 7.97
CA ALA A 141 10.04 1.49 8.39
C ALA A 141 10.29 2.16 9.76
N ARG A 142 10.98 1.47 10.66
CA ARG A 142 11.39 1.99 11.96
C ARG A 142 12.69 2.78 11.78
N GLY A 143 12.62 4.11 11.88
CA GLY A 143 13.81 4.98 11.90
C GLY A 143 14.27 5.50 10.53
N GLY A 144 13.32 5.86 9.66
CA GLY A 144 13.59 6.56 8.39
C GLY A 144 12.78 7.85 8.28
N GLY A 145 12.90 8.74 9.28
CA GLY A 145 12.51 10.13 9.06
C GLY A 145 13.42 10.70 7.97
N ALA A 146 12.83 11.30 6.95
CA ALA A 146 13.51 11.91 5.80
C ALA A 146 14.75 12.73 6.17
#